data_AF-A0A256IGJ4-F1
#
_entry.id   AF-A0A256IGJ4-F1
#
_cell.length_a   1.000
_cell.length_b   1.000
_cell.length_c   1.000
_cell.angle_alpha   90.00
_cell.angle_beta   90.00
_cell.angle_gamma   90.00
#
_symmetry.space_group_name_H-M   'P 1'
#
loop_
_entity.id
_entity.type
_entity.pdbx_description
1 polymer ?
#
loop_
_entity_poly.entity_id
_entity_poly.type
_entity_poly.pdbx_seq_one_letter_code
_entity_poly.pdbx_strand_id
1 'polypeptide(L)'
;MPYTDPHVAAPSLWAVRQEYGPDFEVSVIEPDDVDQRQRRLAIEEALIAVYRRESGENTTANFARIIDGYKRSNRRADGFTGGELAEGETEPNTAPGVGPLPWTDADEPTSRSWMGLEWTAPEPLANAYGLPTDSGVYRIWDESEPLPLEYIGQSGNLKNRLYRHRRNRDEELLFSYAVVDEADEQHKREQVETDLIGAHFLVTESAPRDQF
;
A
#
# COMPACT_ATOMS: atom_id res chain seq x y z
N MET A 1 -24.98 -4.31 5.30
CA MET A 1 -23.67 -3.72 4.97
C MET A 1 -23.65 -3.18 3.53
N PRO A 2 -23.04 -2.01 3.23
CA PRO A 2 -22.88 -1.49 1.87
C PRO A 2 -21.83 -2.29 1.07
N TYR A 3 -21.80 -2.12 -0.25
CA TYR A 3 -20.75 -2.63 -1.15
C TYR A 3 -19.45 -1.82 -1.03
N THR A 4 -18.38 -2.31 -1.66
CA THR A 4 -17.06 -1.64 -1.73
C THR A 4 -16.95 -0.54 -2.77
N ASP A 5 -17.97 -0.36 -3.62
CA ASP A 5 -18.12 0.78 -4.52
C ASP A 5 -19.04 1.85 -3.90
N PRO A 6 -18.65 3.15 -3.94
CA PRO A 6 -17.48 3.70 -4.62
C PRO A 6 -16.17 3.60 -3.82
N HIS A 7 -16.19 3.23 -2.53
CA HIS A 7 -14.99 3.23 -1.69
C HIS A 7 -14.81 1.95 -0.86
N VAL A 8 -13.59 1.44 -0.87
CA VAL A 8 -13.18 0.15 -0.29
C VAL A 8 -13.45 0.02 1.22
N ALA A 9 -13.45 1.16 1.93
CA ALA A 9 -13.65 1.29 3.37
C ALA A 9 -15.12 1.28 3.81
N ALA A 10 -16.08 1.47 2.87
CA ALA A 10 -17.49 1.63 3.22
C ALA A 10 -18.08 0.46 4.03
N PRO A 11 -17.77 -0.82 3.74
CA PRO A 11 -18.25 -1.93 4.56
C PRO A 11 -17.72 -1.90 6.00
N SER A 12 -16.46 -1.54 6.19
CA SER A 12 -15.82 -1.49 7.51
C SER A 12 -16.38 -0.35 8.36
N LEU A 13 -16.52 0.85 7.79
CA LEU A 13 -17.15 1.99 8.50
C LEU A 13 -18.61 1.71 8.87
N TRP A 14 -19.34 0.97 8.04
CA TRP A 14 -20.68 0.50 8.40
C TRP A 14 -20.66 -0.48 9.58
N ALA A 15 -19.71 -1.41 9.61
CA ALA A 15 -19.56 -2.37 10.72
C ALA A 15 -19.19 -1.64 12.02
N VAL A 16 -18.23 -0.70 11.98
CA VAL A 16 -17.90 0.17 13.13
C VAL A 16 -19.15 0.91 13.62
N ARG A 17 -19.97 1.42 12.71
CA ARG A 17 -21.23 2.09 13.08
C ARG A 17 -22.23 1.15 13.76
N GLN A 18 -22.32 -0.11 13.33
CA GLN A 18 -23.22 -1.07 13.97
C GLN A 18 -22.72 -1.43 15.37
N GLU A 19 -21.42 -1.66 15.50
CA GLU A 19 -20.80 -2.15 16.74
C GLU A 19 -20.70 -1.08 17.83
N TYR A 20 -20.21 0.11 17.46
CA TYR A 20 -19.84 1.16 18.42
C TYR A 20 -20.84 2.33 18.44
N GLY A 21 -21.82 2.33 17.54
CA GLY A 21 -22.85 3.37 17.45
C GLY A 21 -22.60 4.43 16.38
N PRO A 22 -23.51 5.42 16.25
CA PRO A 22 -23.53 6.37 15.14
C PRO A 22 -22.61 7.58 15.29
N ASP A 23 -21.94 7.75 16.43
CA ASP A 23 -21.19 8.96 16.77
C ASP A 23 -19.82 8.94 16.07
N PHE A 24 -19.79 9.39 14.82
CA PHE A 24 -18.56 9.65 14.08
C PHE A 24 -18.29 11.15 14.04
N GLU A 25 -17.03 11.50 14.27
CA GLU A 25 -16.50 12.81 13.92
C GLU A 25 -15.77 12.71 12.58
N VAL A 26 -15.97 13.69 11.70
CA VAL A 26 -15.34 13.75 10.39
C VAL A 26 -14.64 15.08 10.26
N SER A 27 -13.36 15.03 9.92
CA SER A 27 -12.58 16.19 9.49
C SER A 27 -12.17 15.99 8.04
N VAL A 28 -12.28 17.05 7.24
CA VAL A 28 -11.94 17.04 5.82
C VAL A 28 -11.03 18.21 5.52
N ILE A 29 -10.00 17.95 4.71
CA ILE A 29 -9.17 18.98 4.11
C ILE A 29 -9.19 18.78 2.59
N GLU A 30 -9.23 19.88 1.86
CA GLU A 30 -9.07 19.89 0.40
C GLU A 30 -7.70 20.49 0.10
N PRO A 31 -6.73 19.67 -0.35
CA PRO A 31 -5.44 20.22 -0.76
C PRO A 31 -5.60 21.08 -2.01
N ASP A 32 -4.74 22.09 -2.17
CA ASP A 32 -4.60 22.80 -3.45
C ASP A 32 -4.37 21.77 -4.57
N ASP A 33 -4.79 22.06 -5.80
CA ASP A 33 -4.67 21.15 -6.94
C ASP A 33 -5.39 19.80 -6.78
N VAL A 34 -6.57 19.77 -6.15
CA VAL A 34 -7.41 18.57 -5.98
C VAL A 34 -7.69 17.81 -7.28
N ASP A 35 -7.70 18.52 -8.42
CA ASP A 35 -7.88 17.97 -9.77
C ASP A 35 -6.69 17.09 -10.20
N GLN A 36 -5.50 17.26 -9.59
CA GLN A 36 -4.34 16.42 -9.81
C GLN A 36 -4.46 15.12 -9.01
N ARG A 37 -5.15 14.13 -9.60
CA ARG A 37 -5.41 12.82 -8.99
C ARG A 37 -4.16 12.17 -8.39
N GLN A 38 -3.04 12.18 -9.09
CA GLN A 38 -1.80 11.53 -8.65
C GLN A 38 -1.26 12.15 -7.37
N ARG A 39 -1.24 13.49 -7.29
CA ARG A 39 -0.81 14.23 -6.09
C ARG A 39 -1.75 13.98 -4.93
N ARG A 40 -3.07 14.02 -5.16
CA ARG A 40 -4.06 13.75 -4.11
C ARG A 40 -3.87 12.36 -3.49
N LEU A 41 -3.70 11.33 -4.32
CA LEU A 41 -3.49 9.97 -3.84
C LEU A 41 -2.15 9.83 -3.08
N ALA A 42 -1.08 10.49 -3.54
CA ALA A 42 0.19 10.48 -2.80
C ALA A 42 0.09 11.16 -1.42
N ILE A 43 -0.68 12.24 -1.30
CA ILE A 43 -0.98 12.88 -0.01
C ILE A 43 -1.75 11.91 0.91
N GLU A 44 -2.74 11.18 0.38
CA GLU A 44 -3.48 10.18 1.15
C GLU A 44 -2.53 9.09 1.70
N GLU A 45 -1.64 8.54 0.86
CA GLU A 45 -0.64 7.56 1.29
C GLU A 45 0.32 8.16 2.36
N ALA A 46 0.77 9.40 2.17
CA ALA A 46 1.65 10.09 3.13
C ALA A 46 0.99 10.30 4.49
N LEU A 47 -0.29 10.70 4.52
CA LEU A 47 -1.04 10.87 5.77
C LEU A 47 -1.22 9.54 6.50
N ILE A 48 -1.49 8.44 5.78
CA ILE A 48 -1.59 7.10 6.37
C ILE A 48 -0.23 6.65 6.91
N ALA A 49 0.86 6.86 6.15
CA ALA A 49 2.22 6.51 6.58
C ALA A 49 2.63 7.28 7.86
N VAL A 50 2.35 8.58 7.93
CA VAL A 50 2.61 9.40 9.13
C VAL A 50 1.78 8.92 10.31
N TYR A 51 0.47 8.68 10.12
CA TYR A 51 -0.39 8.12 11.17
C TYR A 51 0.19 6.81 11.71
N ARG A 52 0.56 5.88 10.84
CA ARG A 52 1.11 4.56 11.22
C ARG A 52 2.41 4.73 12.00
N ARG A 53 3.31 5.63 11.56
CA ARG A 53 4.56 5.95 12.25
C ARG A 53 4.33 6.49 13.66
N GLU A 54 3.44 7.47 13.80
CA GLU A 54 3.25 8.21 15.05
C GLU A 54 2.43 7.42 16.07
N SER A 55 1.40 6.70 15.62
CA SER A 55 0.55 5.88 16.49
C SER A 55 1.15 4.51 16.80
N GLY A 56 2.00 3.97 15.91
CA GLY A 56 2.40 2.57 15.95
C GLY A 56 1.29 1.61 15.50
N GLU A 57 0.16 2.13 15.01
CA GLU A 57 -1.05 1.36 14.72
C GLU A 57 -1.42 1.35 13.24
N ASN A 58 -2.28 0.40 12.88
CA ASN A 58 -2.90 0.33 11.57
C ASN A 58 -4.23 1.09 11.56
N THR A 59 -4.57 1.72 10.43
CA THR A 59 -5.91 2.27 10.20
C THR A 59 -6.98 1.16 10.19
N THR A 60 -8.16 1.44 10.76
CA THR A 60 -9.25 0.46 10.91
C THR A 60 -9.89 0.01 9.59
N ALA A 61 -10.08 0.93 8.64
CA ALA A 61 -10.95 0.72 7.48
C ALA A 61 -10.24 0.79 6.11
N ASN A 62 -8.97 1.19 6.05
CA ASN A 62 -8.17 1.15 4.82
C ASN A 62 -7.72 -0.29 4.51
N PHE A 63 -7.07 -0.48 3.35
CA PHE A 63 -6.48 -1.77 2.95
C PHE A 63 -7.48 -2.92 2.88
N ALA A 64 -8.73 -2.60 2.53
CA ALA A 64 -9.83 -3.57 2.48
C ALA A 64 -10.11 -4.31 3.81
N ARG A 65 -9.62 -3.81 4.94
CA ARG A 65 -9.81 -4.42 6.26
C ARG A 65 -11.25 -4.27 6.78
N ILE A 66 -11.61 -5.13 7.71
CA ILE A 66 -12.88 -5.07 8.46
C ILE A 66 -12.63 -5.44 9.93
N ILE A 67 -13.48 -4.93 10.84
CA ILE A 67 -13.39 -5.24 12.26
C ILE A 67 -13.83 -6.69 12.55
N ASP A 68 -13.35 -7.25 13.66
CA ASP A 68 -13.71 -8.59 14.11
C ASP A 68 -15.22 -8.76 14.27
N GLY A 69 -15.72 -9.97 13.99
CA GLY A 69 -17.14 -10.31 14.07
C GLY A 69 -17.94 -9.97 12.82
N TYR A 70 -17.33 -9.40 11.78
CA TYR A 70 -18.02 -9.02 10.54
C TYR A 70 -17.35 -9.61 9.29
N LYS A 71 -18.20 -10.05 8.36
CA LYS A 71 -17.83 -10.47 7.01
C LYS A 71 -17.94 -9.29 6.07
N ARG A 72 -16.96 -9.09 5.20
CA ARG A 72 -16.89 -7.93 4.32
C ARG A 72 -17.73 -8.11 3.05
N SER A 73 -18.42 -7.05 2.61
CA SER A 73 -19.08 -7.02 1.29
C SER A 73 -18.06 -6.98 0.13
N ASN A 74 -18.48 -7.43 -1.05
CA ASN A 74 -17.71 -7.29 -2.29
C ASN A 74 -18.11 -6.04 -3.07
N ARG A 75 -17.71 -5.95 -4.35
CA ARG A 75 -18.26 -4.94 -5.27
C ARG A 75 -19.71 -5.32 -5.60
N ARG A 76 -20.53 -4.33 -5.96
CA ARG A 76 -21.92 -4.52 -6.38
C ARG A 76 -22.05 -5.48 -7.55
N ALA A 77 -21.09 -5.43 -8.47
CA ALA A 77 -21.04 -6.35 -9.62
C ALA A 77 -20.89 -7.83 -9.21
N ASP A 78 -20.29 -8.10 -8.03
CA ASP A 78 -20.10 -9.45 -7.51
C ASP A 78 -21.31 -9.94 -6.68
N GLY A 79 -22.28 -9.06 -6.39
CA GLY A 79 -23.57 -9.40 -5.80
C GLY A 79 -23.54 -9.88 -4.34
N PHE A 80 -22.40 -9.78 -3.64
CA PHE A 80 -22.27 -10.21 -2.26
C PHE A 80 -22.22 -9.04 -1.27
N THR A 81 -23.15 -9.06 -0.31
CA THR A 81 -23.15 -8.14 0.85
C THR A 81 -22.83 -8.91 2.12
N GLY A 82 -21.88 -8.36 2.89
CA GLY A 82 -21.48 -8.89 4.19
C GLY A 82 -22.43 -8.49 5.33
N GLY A 83 -22.01 -8.79 6.56
CA GLY A 83 -22.79 -8.64 7.78
C GLY A 83 -22.03 -9.22 8.98
N GLU A 84 -22.72 -9.45 10.09
CA GLU A 84 -22.15 -10.19 11.23
C GLU A 84 -21.78 -11.62 10.82
N LEU A 85 -20.65 -12.12 11.31
CA LEU A 85 -20.22 -13.51 11.13
C LEU A 85 -21.06 -14.43 12.00
N ALA A 86 -21.47 -15.56 11.45
CA ALA A 86 -22.06 -16.63 12.26
C ALA A 86 -20.98 -17.37 13.07
N GLU A 87 -21.40 -18.10 14.10
CA GLU A 87 -20.49 -18.92 14.91
C GLU A 87 -19.69 -19.90 14.04
N GLY A 88 -18.37 -19.84 14.15
CA GLY A 88 -17.44 -20.68 13.37
C GLY A 88 -17.08 -20.15 11.98
N GLU A 89 -17.65 -19.04 11.52
CA GLU A 89 -17.19 -18.36 10.30
C GLU A 89 -15.93 -17.50 10.56
N THR A 90 -15.12 -17.33 9.52
CA THR A 90 -13.89 -16.52 9.54
C THR A 90 -13.89 -15.51 8.39
N GLU A 91 -13.26 -14.35 8.61
CA GLU A 91 -13.06 -13.32 7.60
C GLU A 91 -11.56 -12.97 7.52
N PRO A 92 -10.87 -13.32 6.42
CA PRO A 92 -9.43 -13.03 6.27
C PRO A 92 -9.09 -11.54 6.40
N ASN A 93 -10.01 -10.64 6.05
CA ASN A 93 -9.78 -9.19 6.13
C ASN A 93 -9.80 -8.64 7.57
N THR A 94 -10.06 -9.47 8.59
CA THR A 94 -9.87 -9.09 10.00
C THR A 94 -8.46 -9.38 10.51
N ALA A 95 -7.65 -10.13 9.74
CA ALA A 95 -6.29 -10.48 10.14
C ALA A 95 -5.48 -9.23 10.54
N PRO A 96 -4.59 -9.34 11.54
CA PRO A 96 -3.68 -8.27 11.91
C PRO A 96 -2.91 -7.72 10.70
N GLY A 97 -2.65 -6.42 10.71
CA GLY A 97 -1.74 -5.79 9.76
C GLY A 97 -0.28 -5.96 10.19
N VAL A 98 0.64 -5.46 9.36
CA VAL A 98 2.04 -5.28 9.76
C VAL A 98 2.21 -3.97 10.51
N GLY A 99 3.21 -3.91 11.40
CA GLY A 99 3.61 -2.65 12.04
C GLY A 99 4.10 -1.62 11.02
N PRO A 100 4.18 -0.33 11.41
CA PRO A 100 4.85 0.67 10.57
C PRO A 100 6.30 0.25 10.31
N LEU A 101 6.81 0.60 9.12
CA LEU A 101 8.24 0.46 8.85
C LEU A 101 9.09 1.29 9.84
N PRO A 102 10.39 0.97 10.05
CA PRO A 102 11.25 1.71 10.97
C PRO A 102 11.58 3.16 10.61
N TRP A 103 11.33 3.60 9.37
CA TRP A 103 11.76 4.92 8.85
C TRP A 103 13.29 5.15 8.85
N THR A 104 14.09 4.08 8.84
CA THR A 104 15.55 4.16 8.64
C THR A 104 15.85 4.78 7.27
N ASP A 105 16.77 5.74 7.20
CA ASP A 105 17.16 6.44 5.96
C ASP A 105 15.97 6.97 5.14
N ALA A 106 14.89 7.40 5.80
CA ALA A 106 13.63 7.78 5.14
C ALA A 106 13.81 8.86 4.04
N ASP A 107 14.84 9.69 4.15
CA ASP A 107 15.25 10.73 3.21
C ASP A 107 16.09 10.25 2.02
N GLU A 108 16.43 8.96 1.96
CA GLU A 108 17.22 8.35 0.87
C GLU A 108 16.44 7.23 0.15
N PRO A 109 15.47 7.53 -0.75
CA PRO A 109 14.63 6.53 -1.40
C PRO A 109 15.33 5.50 -2.29
N THR A 110 16.63 5.68 -2.56
CA THR A 110 17.48 4.74 -3.30
C THR A 110 18.48 4.00 -2.41
N SER A 111 18.54 4.30 -1.10
CA SER A 111 19.41 3.63 -0.13
C SER A 111 19.07 2.14 0.00
N ARG A 112 20.08 1.32 0.31
CA ARG A 112 19.90 -0.13 0.54
C ARG A 112 19.19 -0.46 1.86
N SER A 113 19.09 0.51 2.75
CA SER A 113 18.41 0.41 4.05
C SER A 113 17.17 1.30 4.13
N TRP A 114 16.70 1.83 2.99
CA TRP A 114 15.55 2.73 2.93
C TRP A 114 14.33 2.12 3.63
N MET A 115 13.76 2.88 4.57
CA MET A 115 12.65 2.49 5.42
C MET A 115 12.89 1.21 6.23
N GLY A 116 14.16 0.86 6.50
CA GLY A 116 14.56 -0.28 7.32
C GLY A 116 14.40 -1.65 6.65
N LEU A 117 14.20 -1.67 5.33
CA LEU A 117 14.11 -2.90 4.54
C LEU A 117 15.47 -3.29 3.96
N GLU A 118 15.68 -4.60 3.76
CA GLU A 118 16.87 -5.17 3.13
C GLU A 118 16.76 -5.12 1.59
N TRP A 119 16.95 -3.93 1.02
CA TRP A 119 16.85 -3.74 -0.43
C TRP A 119 18.06 -4.35 -1.16
N THR A 120 17.81 -5.05 -2.27
CA THR A 120 18.88 -5.52 -3.14
C THR A 120 19.69 -4.37 -3.73
N ALA A 121 20.93 -4.68 -4.15
CA ALA A 121 21.66 -3.76 -5.01
C ALA A 121 20.82 -3.40 -6.26
N PRO A 122 20.91 -2.16 -6.74
CA PRO A 122 20.20 -1.75 -7.94
C PRO A 122 20.76 -2.47 -9.17
N GLU A 123 19.86 -2.92 -10.04
CA GLU A 123 20.20 -3.52 -11.33
C GLU A 123 19.29 -2.96 -12.42
N PRO A 124 19.75 -2.85 -13.67
CA PRO A 124 18.87 -2.53 -14.79
C PRO A 124 17.73 -3.54 -14.93
N LEU A 125 16.53 -3.09 -15.33
CA LEU A 125 15.38 -3.95 -15.58
C LEU A 125 15.69 -5.04 -16.60
N ALA A 126 16.59 -4.78 -17.55
CA ALA A 126 17.15 -5.76 -18.47
C ALA A 126 17.59 -7.05 -17.76
N ASN A 127 18.13 -6.93 -16.54
CA ASN A 127 18.68 -7.99 -15.72
C ASN A 127 17.68 -8.66 -14.77
N ALA A 128 16.37 -8.35 -14.88
CA ALA A 128 15.31 -8.96 -14.07
C ALA A 128 15.08 -10.46 -14.40
N TYR A 129 16.06 -11.30 -14.07
CA TYR A 129 16.08 -12.76 -14.17
C TYR A 129 16.41 -13.38 -12.81
N GLY A 130 16.09 -14.67 -12.61
CA GLY A 130 16.47 -15.37 -11.38
C GLY A 130 15.82 -14.84 -10.09
N LEU A 131 14.79 -14.00 -10.22
CA LEU A 131 14.12 -13.32 -9.11
C LEU A 131 13.33 -14.27 -8.20
N PRO A 132 13.16 -13.92 -6.91
CA PRO A 132 12.39 -14.72 -5.95
C PRO A 132 10.91 -14.77 -6.31
N THR A 133 10.26 -15.87 -5.94
CA THR A 133 8.80 -16.01 -6.02
C THR A 133 8.08 -15.51 -4.78
N ASP A 134 8.83 -15.06 -3.78
CA ASP A 134 8.36 -14.57 -2.50
C ASP A 134 7.59 -13.25 -2.62
N SER A 135 6.88 -12.93 -1.54
CA SER A 135 6.16 -11.67 -1.39
C SER A 135 7.11 -10.55 -1.01
N GLY A 136 6.83 -9.34 -1.48
CA GLY A 136 7.61 -8.18 -1.10
C GLY A 136 7.27 -6.93 -1.89
N VAL A 137 8.20 -6.00 -1.86
CA VAL A 137 8.11 -4.68 -2.46
C VAL A 137 9.27 -4.44 -3.42
N TYR A 138 9.06 -3.54 -4.37
CA TYR A 138 10.07 -3.15 -5.35
C TYR A 138 9.94 -1.66 -5.67
N ARG A 139 11.04 -1.07 -6.12
CA ARG A 139 11.12 0.32 -6.60
C ARG A 139 11.85 0.35 -7.94
N ILE A 140 11.47 1.30 -8.80
CA ILE A 140 12.02 1.49 -10.14
C ILE A 140 12.36 2.97 -10.31
N TRP A 141 13.51 3.30 -10.91
CA TRP A 141 13.92 4.68 -11.17
C TRP A 141 14.92 4.80 -12.34
N ASP A 142 15.05 6.01 -12.89
CA ASP A 142 16.09 6.36 -13.85
C ASP A 142 17.41 6.67 -13.12
N GLU A 143 18.52 6.07 -13.52
CA GLU A 143 19.83 6.31 -12.91
C GLU A 143 20.28 7.78 -13.02
N SER A 144 19.93 8.44 -14.12
CA SER A 144 20.30 9.84 -14.39
C SER A 144 19.44 10.85 -13.63
N GLU A 145 18.19 10.49 -13.31
CA GLU A 145 17.26 11.30 -12.53
C GLU A 145 16.49 10.45 -11.50
N PRO A 146 17.17 10.03 -10.41
CA PRO A 146 16.63 9.02 -9.49
C PRO A 146 15.40 9.44 -8.69
N LEU A 147 15.17 10.75 -8.53
CA LEU A 147 14.05 11.29 -7.79
C LEU A 147 13.24 12.28 -8.64
N PRO A 148 11.90 12.27 -8.54
CA PRO A 148 11.09 11.23 -7.89
C PRO A 148 11.32 9.85 -8.53
N LEU A 149 11.08 8.77 -7.76
CA LEU A 149 11.17 7.41 -8.30
C LEU A 149 10.18 7.26 -9.47
N GLU A 150 10.43 6.33 -10.39
CA GLU A 150 9.45 6.03 -11.44
C GLU A 150 8.24 5.30 -10.87
N TYR A 151 8.48 4.32 -9.98
CA TYR A 151 7.42 3.48 -9.45
C TYR A 151 7.81 2.84 -8.12
N ILE A 152 6.85 2.74 -7.21
CA ILE A 152 6.92 1.90 -6.00
C ILE A 152 5.79 0.89 -6.09
N GLY A 153 6.10 -0.38 -5.84
CA GLY A 153 5.14 -1.45 -6.01
C GLY A 153 5.28 -2.58 -5.01
N GLN A 154 4.20 -3.34 -4.84
CA GLN A 154 4.20 -4.63 -4.14
C GLN A 154 3.80 -5.82 -5.02
N SER A 155 4.15 -7.02 -4.58
CA SER A 155 3.69 -8.27 -5.19
C SER A 155 3.72 -9.43 -4.20
N GLY A 156 2.76 -10.35 -4.32
CA GLY A 156 2.87 -11.68 -3.70
C GLY A 156 3.79 -12.64 -4.47
N ASN A 157 4.32 -12.20 -5.62
CA ASN A 157 5.29 -12.93 -6.42
C ASN A 157 6.18 -11.92 -7.18
N LEU A 158 7.33 -11.59 -6.61
CA LEU A 158 8.24 -10.58 -7.16
C LEU A 158 8.71 -10.92 -8.58
N LYS A 159 9.07 -12.18 -8.83
CA LYS A 159 9.49 -12.67 -10.15
C LYS A 159 8.50 -12.33 -11.26
N ASN A 160 7.23 -12.68 -11.08
CA ASN A 160 6.21 -12.45 -12.11
C ASN A 160 5.99 -10.95 -12.35
N ARG A 161 6.03 -10.14 -11.28
CA ARG A 161 5.76 -8.70 -11.36
C ARG A 161 6.91 -7.94 -12.03
N LEU A 162 8.15 -8.17 -11.61
CA LEU A 162 9.33 -7.52 -12.20
C LEU A 162 9.60 -7.99 -13.63
N TYR A 163 9.35 -9.27 -13.95
CA TYR A 163 9.40 -9.75 -15.34
C TYR A 163 8.35 -9.08 -16.24
N ARG A 164 7.21 -8.66 -15.69
CA ARG A 164 6.22 -7.86 -16.42
C ARG A 164 6.71 -6.44 -16.65
N HIS A 165 7.34 -5.80 -15.65
CA HIS A 165 7.90 -4.46 -15.79
C HIS A 165 8.99 -4.41 -16.84
N ARG A 166 9.95 -5.35 -16.80
CA ARG A 166 10.99 -5.45 -17.81
C ARG A 166 10.43 -5.48 -19.25
N ARG A 167 9.30 -6.17 -19.48
CA ARG A 167 8.71 -6.27 -20.83
C ARG A 167 7.96 -5.02 -21.29
N ASN A 168 7.60 -4.13 -20.36
CA ASN A 168 6.66 -3.04 -20.61
C ASN A 168 7.23 -1.65 -20.28
N ARG A 169 8.45 -1.58 -19.74
CA ARG A 169 9.16 -0.36 -19.38
C ARG A 169 10.51 -0.35 -20.10
N ASP A 170 11.17 0.81 -20.06
CA ASP A 170 12.56 0.91 -20.52
C ASP A 170 13.46 -0.04 -19.72
N GLU A 171 14.27 -0.84 -20.42
CA GLU A 171 15.12 -1.86 -19.82
C GLU A 171 16.33 -1.26 -19.07
N GLU A 172 16.67 0.00 -19.34
CA GLU A 172 17.75 0.75 -18.67
C GLU A 172 17.35 1.27 -17.29
N LEU A 173 16.05 1.36 -16.99
CA LEU A 173 15.60 1.76 -15.64
C LEU A 173 16.13 0.79 -14.61
N LEU A 174 16.61 1.34 -13.49
CA LEU A 174 17.06 0.55 -12.36
C LEU A 174 15.87 0.03 -11.58
N PHE A 175 16.00 -1.18 -11.05
CA PHE A 175 15.10 -1.73 -10.06
C PHE A 175 15.87 -2.26 -8.84
N SER A 176 15.17 -2.28 -7.72
CA SER A 176 15.62 -2.91 -6.48
C SER A 176 14.38 -3.44 -5.76
N TYR A 177 14.53 -4.55 -5.04
CA TYR A 177 13.42 -5.18 -4.31
C TYR A 177 13.83 -5.57 -2.90
N ALA A 178 12.84 -5.76 -2.04
CA ALA A 178 12.99 -6.33 -0.71
C ALA A 178 11.93 -7.41 -0.52
N VAL A 179 12.35 -8.58 -0.03
CA VAL A 179 11.42 -9.62 0.44
C VAL A 179 10.90 -9.19 1.81
N VAL A 180 9.59 -9.35 2.02
CA VAL A 180 8.93 -8.99 3.29
C VAL A 180 8.19 -10.22 3.78
N ASP A 181 8.80 -10.93 4.74
CA ASP A 181 8.31 -12.22 5.23
C ASP A 181 6.90 -12.13 5.84
N GLU A 182 6.59 -11.02 6.51
CA GLU A 182 5.29 -10.78 7.14
C GLU A 182 4.22 -10.28 6.16
N ALA A 183 4.51 -10.15 4.86
CA ALA A 183 3.59 -9.57 3.88
C ALA A 183 2.94 -10.61 2.95
N ASP A 184 2.43 -11.70 3.53
CA ASP A 184 1.78 -12.81 2.83
C ASP A 184 0.36 -12.48 2.33
N GLU A 185 -0.41 -11.68 3.07
CA GLU A 185 -1.69 -11.15 2.60
C GLU A 185 -1.56 -9.79 1.88
N GLN A 186 -2.56 -9.51 1.04
CA GLN A 186 -2.58 -8.29 0.24
C GLN A 186 -2.59 -7.02 1.09
N HIS A 187 -3.41 -6.96 2.14
CA HIS A 187 -3.51 -5.75 2.98
C HIS A 187 -2.20 -5.43 3.68
N LYS A 188 -1.42 -6.46 4.07
CA LYS A 188 -0.09 -6.27 4.67
C LYS A 188 0.90 -5.70 3.66
N ARG A 189 0.87 -6.15 2.41
CA ARG A 189 1.69 -5.56 1.33
C ARG A 189 1.29 -4.13 1.00
N GLU A 190 -0.01 -3.84 0.93
CA GLU A 190 -0.52 -2.49 0.70
C GLU A 190 -0.08 -1.54 1.82
N GLN A 191 -0.08 -1.99 3.07
CA GLN A 191 0.42 -1.22 4.22
C GLN A 191 1.90 -0.84 4.10
N VAL A 192 2.76 -1.79 3.69
CA VAL A 192 4.19 -1.52 3.43
C VAL A 192 4.35 -0.57 2.25
N GLU A 193 3.63 -0.82 1.15
CA GLU A 193 3.66 0.04 -0.05
C GLU A 193 3.25 1.48 0.26
N THR A 194 2.21 1.67 1.08
CA THR A 194 1.77 2.96 1.61
C THR A 194 2.87 3.66 2.40
N ASP A 195 3.53 2.95 3.31
CA ASP A 195 4.63 3.52 4.11
C ASP A 195 5.76 4.02 3.18
N LEU A 196 6.09 3.27 2.13
CA LEU A 196 7.11 3.63 1.15
C LEU A 196 6.71 4.82 0.26
N ILE A 197 5.48 4.82 -0.28
CA ILE A 197 4.98 5.94 -1.11
C ILE A 197 4.87 7.20 -0.28
N GLY A 198 4.38 7.08 0.96
CA GLY A 198 4.26 8.20 1.89
C GLY A 198 5.62 8.80 2.24
N ALA A 199 6.60 7.97 2.61
CA ALA A 199 7.96 8.45 2.88
C ALA A 199 8.61 9.10 1.66
N HIS A 200 8.43 8.52 0.47
CA HIS A 200 8.90 9.11 -0.79
C HIS A 200 8.29 10.50 -1.02
N PHE A 201 6.96 10.62 -0.93
CA PHE A 201 6.26 11.89 -1.11
C PHE A 201 6.72 12.97 -0.13
N LEU A 202 6.99 12.62 1.14
CA LEU A 202 7.46 13.58 2.15
C LEU A 202 8.84 14.16 1.84
N VAL A 203 9.65 13.46 1.04
CA VAL A 203 11.00 13.89 0.65
C VAL A 203 10.98 14.67 -0.66
N THR A 204 10.16 14.25 -1.62
CA THR A 204 10.15 14.80 -2.99
C THR A 204 9.01 15.79 -3.24
N GLU A 205 8.05 15.90 -2.32
CA GLU A 205 6.79 16.63 -2.46
C GLU A 205 6.01 16.25 -3.73
N SER A 206 6.28 15.06 -4.27
CA SER A 206 5.79 14.57 -5.55
C SER A 206 5.62 13.05 -5.52
N ALA A 207 4.54 12.53 -6.11
CA ALA A 207 4.38 11.09 -6.27
C ALA A 207 5.49 10.49 -7.13
N PRO A 208 5.75 9.17 -7.06
CA PRO A 208 6.52 8.49 -8.10
C PRO A 208 5.86 8.71 -9.48
N ARG A 209 6.67 8.90 -10.52
CA ARG A 209 6.22 9.46 -11.82
C ARG A 209 5.07 8.68 -12.46
N ASP A 210 5.11 7.35 -12.39
CA ASP A 210 4.10 6.45 -12.95
C ASP A 210 3.17 5.82 -11.87
N GLN A 211 3.04 6.45 -10.70
CA GLN A 211 2.15 5.97 -9.64
C GLN A 211 0.68 6.35 -9.89
N PHE A 212 -0.25 5.43 -9.55
CA PHE A 212 -1.74 5.57 -9.53
C PHE A 212 -2.54 5.55 -10.86
#